data_AF-A0A931R6E5-F1
#
_entry.id   AF-A0A931R6E5-F1
#
_cell.length_a   1.000
_cell.length_b   1.000
_cell.length_c   1.000
_cell.angle_alpha   90.00
_cell.angle_beta   90.00
_cell.angle_gamma   90.00
#
_symmetry.space_group_name_H-M   'P 1'
#
loop_
_entity.id
_entity.type
_entity.pdbx_description
1 polymer ?
#
loop_
_entity_poly.entity_id
_entity_poly.type
_entity_poly.pdbx_seq_one_letter_code
_entity_poly.pdbx_strand_id
1 'polypeptide(L)'
;MGIVALSLTAITAVGCAGGPLTAREKGAGIGAVGGAAVGGLIGSAVGHPGAGAAIGGGVGLGAGALIGDYMQGQEETQYQYNQQQIQQNQRVIERNRQETLRLQRQEY
;
A
#
# COMPACT_ATOMS: atom_id res chain seq x y z
N MET A 1 -20.95 -2.29 -17.52
CA MET A 1 -21.33 -1.20 -16.57
C MET A 1 -21.43 -1.68 -15.12
N GLY A 2 -22.00 -2.86 -14.83
CA GLY A 2 -22.16 -3.36 -13.44
C GLY A 2 -20.85 -3.65 -12.68
N ILE A 3 -19.83 -4.22 -13.35
CA ILE A 3 -18.55 -4.59 -12.70
C ILE A 3 -17.76 -3.34 -12.24
N VAL A 4 -17.78 -2.28 -13.05
CA VAL A 4 -17.07 -1.01 -12.77
C VAL A 4 -17.70 -0.27 -11.59
N ALA A 5 -19.03 -0.28 -11.48
CA ALA A 5 -19.75 0.31 -10.36
C ALA A 5 -19.51 -0.47 -9.05
N LEU A 6 -19.44 -1.82 -9.12
CA LEU A 6 -19.13 -2.65 -7.95
C LEU A 6 -17.71 -2.41 -7.42
N SER A 7 -16.74 -2.26 -8.32
CA SER A 7 -15.36 -1.94 -7.95
C SER A 7 -15.21 -0.55 -7.36
N LEU A 8 -15.95 0.45 -7.85
CA LEU A 8 -15.88 1.83 -7.35
C LEU A 8 -16.40 1.94 -5.91
N THR A 9 -17.48 1.23 -5.57
CA THR A 9 -18.09 1.25 -4.23
C THR A 9 -17.26 0.49 -3.19
N ALA A 10 -16.53 -0.54 -3.60
CA ALA A 10 -15.63 -1.29 -2.70
C ALA A 10 -14.40 -0.46 -2.28
N ILE A 11 -13.88 0.38 -3.20
CA ILE A 11 -12.73 1.25 -2.94
C ILE A 11 -13.11 2.39 -1.98
N THR A 12 -14.31 2.95 -2.12
CA THR A 12 -14.78 4.04 -1.23
C THR A 12 -15.12 3.55 0.18
N ALA A 13 -15.52 2.29 0.36
CA ALA A 13 -15.78 1.71 1.68
C ALA A 13 -14.51 1.53 2.53
N VAL A 14 -13.38 1.18 1.91
CA VAL A 14 -12.07 1.05 2.60
C VAL A 14 -11.49 2.42 2.97
N GLY A 15 -11.82 3.47 2.20
CA GLY A 15 -11.35 4.84 2.47
C GLY A 15 -12.17 5.64 3.48
N CYS A 16 -13.38 5.19 3.83
CA CYS A 16 -14.30 5.95 4.69
C CYS A 16 -14.14 5.64 6.20
N ALA A 17 -13.44 4.55 6.55
CA ALA A 17 -13.05 4.23 7.93
C ALA A 17 -11.67 4.84 8.22
N GLY A 18 -11.64 6.13 8.52
CA GLY A 18 -10.45 7.00 8.56
C GLY A 18 -9.43 6.72 9.68
N GLY A 19 -8.64 5.65 9.54
CA GLY A 19 -7.37 5.45 10.26
C GLY A 19 -6.26 5.02 9.29
N PRO A 20 -4.97 5.20 9.64
CA PRO A 20 -3.88 4.60 8.88
C PRO A 20 -4.07 3.08 8.88
N LEU A 21 -4.30 2.49 7.69
CA LEU A 21 -4.42 1.04 7.57
C LEU A 21 -3.15 0.40 8.11
N THR A 22 -3.33 -0.53 9.04
CA THR A 22 -2.25 -1.36 9.55
C THR A 22 -1.59 -2.14 8.41
N ALA A 23 -0.32 -2.52 8.53
CA ALA A 23 0.34 -3.40 7.55
C ALA A 23 -0.48 -4.69 7.30
N ARG A 24 -1.19 -5.18 8.32
CA ARG A 24 -2.17 -6.25 8.23
C ARG A 24 -3.37 -5.94 7.34
N GLU A 25 -4.06 -4.82 7.55
CA GLU A 25 -5.20 -4.42 6.72
C GLU A 25 -4.78 -4.09 5.29
N LYS A 26 -3.61 -3.47 5.13
CA LYS A 26 -3.03 -3.16 3.83
C LYS A 26 -2.62 -4.44 3.09
N GLY A 27 -1.97 -5.38 3.78
CA GLY A 27 -1.57 -6.68 3.25
C GLY A 27 -2.78 -7.54 2.88
N ALA A 28 -3.76 -7.64 3.78
CA ALA A 28 -5.02 -8.34 3.55
C ALA A 28 -5.82 -7.73 2.41
N GLY A 29 -5.92 -6.40 2.35
CA GLY A 29 -6.65 -5.68 1.30
C GLY A 29 -5.99 -5.85 -0.07
N ILE A 30 -4.67 -5.67 -0.16
CA ILE A 30 -3.92 -5.85 -1.42
C ILE A 30 -3.98 -7.31 -1.86
N GLY A 31 -3.78 -8.25 -0.94
CA GLY A 31 -3.86 -9.68 -1.21
C GLY A 31 -5.25 -10.11 -1.66
N ALA A 32 -6.31 -9.63 -1.00
CA ALA A 32 -7.69 -9.93 -1.36
C ALA A 32 -8.04 -9.39 -2.74
N VAL A 33 -7.71 -8.13 -3.04
CA VAL A 33 -8.03 -7.50 -4.34
C VAL A 33 -7.20 -8.13 -5.45
N GLY A 34 -5.89 -8.31 -5.24
CA GLY A 34 -5.00 -8.95 -6.22
C GLY A 34 -5.37 -10.41 -6.48
N GLY A 35 -5.65 -11.16 -5.42
CA GLY A 35 -6.09 -12.55 -5.48
C GLY A 35 -7.46 -12.71 -6.14
N ALA A 36 -8.43 -11.83 -5.84
CA ALA A 36 -9.74 -11.86 -6.48
C ALA A 36 -9.67 -11.48 -7.96
N ALA A 37 -8.79 -10.54 -8.33
CA ALA A 37 -8.56 -10.19 -9.73
C ALA A 37 -8.00 -11.37 -10.51
N VAL A 38 -6.90 -11.98 -10.04
CA VAL A 38 -6.28 -13.15 -10.71
C VAL A 38 -7.23 -14.35 -10.69
N GLY A 39 -7.86 -14.63 -9.55
CA GLY A 39 -8.82 -15.71 -9.41
C GLY A 39 -10.05 -15.53 -10.29
N GLY A 40 -10.54 -14.29 -10.47
CA GLY A 40 -11.65 -13.98 -11.37
C GLY A 40 -11.29 -14.16 -12.84
N LEU A 41 -10.06 -13.85 -13.24
CA LEU A 41 -9.53 -14.09 -14.59
C LEU A 41 -9.35 -15.58 -14.89
N ILE A 42 -8.82 -16.35 -13.93
CA ILE A 42 -8.69 -17.81 -14.10
C ILE A 42 -10.07 -18.45 -14.07
N GLY A 43 -10.94 -18.03 -13.15
CA GLY A 43 -12.31 -18.49 -13.04
C GLY A 43 -13.13 -18.22 -14.28
N SER A 44 -12.92 -17.08 -14.96
CA SER A 44 -13.61 -16.78 -16.22
C SER A 44 -13.20 -17.73 -17.34
N ALA A 45 -11.95 -18.20 -17.37
CA ALA A 45 -11.46 -19.17 -18.34
C ALA A 45 -12.11 -20.57 -18.18
N VAL A 46 -12.49 -20.94 -16.95
CA VAL A 46 -13.21 -22.19 -16.64
C VAL A 46 -14.73 -21.99 -16.42
N GLY A 47 -15.27 -20.85 -16.85
CA GLY A 47 -16.72 -20.56 -16.83
C GLY A 47 -17.31 -20.18 -15.47
N HIS A 48 -16.48 -20.03 -14.44
CA HIS A 48 -16.87 -19.70 -13.06
C HIS A 48 -16.09 -18.49 -12.51
N PRO A 49 -16.28 -17.27 -13.08
CA PRO A 49 -15.56 -16.07 -12.67
C PRO A 49 -15.81 -15.70 -11.20
N GLY A 50 -17.04 -15.86 -10.71
CA GLY A 50 -17.40 -15.55 -9.33
C GLY A 50 -16.75 -16.49 -8.32
N ALA A 51 -16.72 -17.80 -8.61
CA ALA A 51 -16.07 -18.78 -7.74
C ALA A 51 -14.55 -18.58 -7.72
N GLY A 52 -13.94 -18.33 -8.88
CA GLY A 52 -12.51 -18.04 -8.98
C GLY A 52 -12.12 -16.77 -8.22
N ALA A 53 -12.91 -15.69 -8.34
CA ALA A 53 -12.67 -14.45 -7.60
C ALA A 53 -12.85 -14.62 -6.09
N ALA A 54 -13.86 -15.39 -5.64
CA ALA A 54 -14.09 -15.67 -4.23
C ALA A 54 -12.95 -16.50 -3.61
N ILE A 55 -12.48 -17.53 -4.31
CA ILE A 55 -11.37 -18.38 -3.85
C ILE A 55 -10.06 -17.59 -3.87
N GLY A 56 -9.74 -16.93 -4.99
CA GLY A 56 -8.54 -16.12 -5.10
C GLY A 56 -8.52 -14.96 -4.10
N GLY A 57 -9.66 -14.31 -3.89
CA GLY A 57 -9.82 -13.25 -2.89
C GLY A 57 -9.70 -13.76 -1.46
N GLY A 58 -10.31 -14.90 -1.13
CA GLY A 58 -10.21 -15.50 0.20
C GLY A 58 -8.79 -15.97 0.54
N VAL A 59 -8.12 -16.63 -0.40
CA VAL A 59 -6.73 -17.07 -0.25
C VAL A 59 -5.80 -15.86 -0.17
N GLY A 60 -5.98 -14.87 -1.04
CA GLY A 60 -5.21 -13.64 -1.06
C GLY A 60 -5.39 -12.81 0.21
N LEU A 61 -6.61 -12.75 0.76
CA LEU A 61 -6.90 -12.10 2.04
C LEU A 61 -6.19 -12.81 3.18
N GLY A 62 -6.30 -14.14 3.27
CA GLY A 62 -5.67 -14.93 4.33
C GLY A 62 -4.15 -14.81 4.31
N ALA A 63 -3.54 -14.99 3.13
CA ALA A 63 -2.11 -14.85 2.95
C ALA A 63 -1.63 -13.42 3.22
N GLY A 64 -2.35 -12.41 2.70
CA GLY A 64 -2.03 -11.00 2.91
C GLY A 64 -2.16 -10.56 4.37
N ALA A 65 -3.16 -11.07 5.10
CA ALA A 65 -3.34 -10.80 6.52
C ALA A 65 -2.21 -11.39 7.36
N LEU A 66 -1.80 -12.64 7.07
CA LEU A 66 -0.66 -13.29 7.72
C LEU A 66 0.63 -12.48 7.49
N ILE A 67 0.94 -12.15 6.25
CA ILE A 67 2.16 -11.41 5.89
C ILE A 67 2.16 -10.02 6.52
N GLY A 68 1.02 -9.32 6.49
CA GLY A 68 0.89 -8.00 7.07
C GLY A 68 1.06 -7.98 8.59
N ASP A 69 0.68 -9.06 9.30
CA ASP A 69 0.91 -9.21 10.74
C ASP A 69 2.41 -9.23 11.08
N TYR A 70 3.22 -9.93 10.28
CA TYR A 70 4.69 -9.93 10.43
C TYR A 70 5.31 -8.57 10.09
N MET A 71 4.80 -7.89 9.06
CA MET A 71 5.31 -6.58 8.66
C MET A 71 5.00 -5.50 9.68
N GLN A 72 3.90 -5.61 10.43
CA GLN A 72 3.48 -4.61 11.39
C GLN A 72 4.46 -4.43 12.55
N GLY A 73 5.04 -5.52 13.06
CA GLY A 73 6.10 -5.46 14.08
C GLY A 73 7.43 -4.89 13.55
N GLN A 74 7.68 -5.05 12.24
CA GLN A 74 8.86 -4.50 11.59
C GLN A 74 8.70 -3.00 11.28
N GLU A 75 7.50 -2.59 10.89
CA GLU A 75 7.18 -1.19 10.62
C GLU A 75 7.40 -0.32 11.85
N GLU A 76 6.93 -0.70 13.05
CA GLU A 76 7.17 0.12 14.26
C GLU A 76 8.66 0.40 14.51
N THR A 77 9.50 -0.63 14.36
CA THR A 77 10.95 -0.51 14.53
C THR A 77 11.57 0.34 13.40
N GLN A 78 11.11 0.13 12.17
CA GLN A 78 11.60 0.85 11.00
C GLN A 78 11.16 2.30 10.99
N TYR A 79 9.96 2.63 11.49
CA TYR A 79 9.47 3.99 11.66
C TYR A 79 10.36 4.76 12.65
N GLN A 80 10.72 4.15 13.77
CA GLN A 80 11.65 4.76 14.73
C GLN A 80 13.06 4.96 14.14
N TYR A 81 13.57 3.99 13.37
CA TYR A 81 14.87 4.10 12.72
C TYR A 81 14.88 5.17 11.61
N ASN A 82 13.83 5.21 10.77
CA ASN A 82 13.68 6.23 9.73
C ASN A 82 13.55 7.64 10.31
N GLN A 83 12.83 7.82 11.42
CA GLN A 83 12.72 9.11 12.11
C GLN A 83 14.10 9.67 12.45
N GLN A 84 15.02 8.84 12.94
CA GLN A 84 16.38 9.26 13.25
C GLN A 84 17.18 9.64 12.00
N GLN A 85 17.08 8.84 10.93
CA GLN A 85 17.77 9.17 9.68
C GLN A 85 17.23 10.44 9.03
N ILE A 86 15.91 10.67 9.05
CA ILE A 86 15.30 11.87 8.50
C ILE A 86 15.82 13.12 9.21
N GLN A 87 15.96 13.09 10.54
CA GLN A 87 16.53 14.21 11.31
C GLN A 87 17.99 14.48 10.95
N GLN A 88 18.78 13.44 10.67
CA GLN A 88 20.16 13.62 10.21
C GLN A 88 20.21 14.16 8.78
N ASN A 89 19.36 13.64 7.89
CA ASN A 89 19.29 14.05 6.50
C ASN A 89 18.85 15.51 6.36
N GLN A 90 17.98 16.00 7.23
CA GLN A 90 17.58 17.41 7.28
C GLN A 90 18.78 18.34 7.42
N ARG A 91 19.81 17.96 8.19
CA ARG A 91 21.03 18.78 8.31
C ARG A 91 21.82 18.85 7.01
N VAL A 92 21.82 17.78 6.23
CA VAL A 92 22.51 17.72 4.93
C VAL A 92 21.76 18.56 3.90
N ILE A 93 20.42 18.47 3.88
CA ILE A 93 19.57 19.27 3.00
C ILE A 93 19.74 20.77 3.31
N GLU A 94 19.78 21.15 4.59
CA GLU A 94 19.97 22.55 4.98
C GLU A 94 21.35 23.08 4.55
N ARG A 95 22.41 22.28 4.71
CA ARG A 95 23.75 22.63 4.22
C ARG A 95 23.78 22.79 2.70
N ASN A 96 23.23 21.81 1.98
CA ASN A 96 23.19 21.86 0.52
C ASN A 96 22.39 23.07 0.03
N ARG A 97 21.27 23.40 0.69
CA ARG A 97 20.43 24.56 0.35
C ARG A 97 21.17 25.88 0.51
N GLN A 98 22.00 26.01 1.54
CA GLN A 98 22.84 27.19 1.71
C GLN A 98 23.89 27.33 0.61
N GLU A 99 24.50 26.22 0.16
CA GLU A 99 25.40 26.23 -0.99
C GLU A 99 24.67 26.63 -2.27
N THR A 100 23.46 26.10 -2.49
CA THR A 100 22.67 26.44 -3.68
C THR A 100 22.33 27.94 -3.72
N LEU A 101 21.97 28.51 -2.57
CA LEU A 101 21.68 29.95 -2.43
C LEU A 101 22.91 30.83 -2.56
N ARG A 102 24.12 30.31 -2.29
CA ARG A 102 25.38 31.05 -2.49
C ARG A 102 25.77 31.08 -3.96
N LEU A 103 25.64 29.94 -4.65
CA LEU A 103 25.88 29.85 -6.10
C LEU A 103 24.91 30.74 -6.87
N GLN A 104 23.62 30.71 -6.53
CA GLN A 104 22.61 31.59 -7.14
C GLN A 104 22.87 33.08 -6.90
N ARG A 105 23.53 33.45 -5.79
CA ARG A 105 23.86 34.85 -5.48
C ARG A 105 25.15 35.33 -6.14
N GLN A 106 25.97 34.42 -6.65
CA GLN A 106 27.19 34.72 -7.40
C GLN A 106 26.93 34.85 -8.91
N GLU A 107 25.87 34.20 -9.39
CA GLU A 107 25.42 34.23 -10.78
C GLU A 107 24.47 35.40 -11.10
N TYR A 108 24.32 36.37 -10.19
CA TYR A 108 23.51 37.60 -10.34
C TYR A 108 24.34 38.83 -9.97
#